data_AF-A0A2E1X8J6-F1
#
_entry.id   AF-A0A2E1X8J6-F1
#
_cell.length_a   1.000
_cell.length_b   1.000
_cell.length_c   1.000
_cell.angle_alpha   90.00
_cell.angle_beta   90.00
_cell.angle_gamma   90.00
#
_symmetry.space_group_name_H-M   'P 1'
#
loop_
_entity.id
_entity.type
_entity.pdbx_description
1 polymer ?
#
loop_
_entity_poly.entity_id
_entity_poly.type
_entity_poly.pdbx_seq_one_letter_code
_entity_poly.pdbx_strand_id
1 'polypeptide(L)'
;MASVVSAVGSVECAAFRFGAAEVAAVILGRIDVPPFWFACFRWRVLTAGFSDNKDEVTTGRRSAGCTVDTSCGILNQEFERIELYRTRMR
;
A
#
# COMPACT_ATOMS: atom_id res chain seq x y z
N MET A 1 -15.73 2.67 -9.03
CA MET A 1 -14.68 1.64 -8.76
C MET A 1 -13.35 2.31 -8.44
N ALA A 2 -12.83 2.20 -7.21
CA ALA A 2 -11.72 3.04 -6.73
C ALA A 2 -10.29 2.51 -6.99
N SER A 3 -9.37 3.38 -7.41
CA SER A 3 -7.90 3.27 -7.27
C SER A 3 -7.39 4.27 -6.24
N VAL A 4 -6.35 3.94 -5.46
CA VAL A 4 -5.60 4.99 -4.74
C VAL A 4 -4.85 5.80 -5.78
N VAL A 5 -5.08 7.11 -5.79
CA VAL A 5 -4.29 8.07 -6.58
C VAL A 5 -3.14 8.63 -5.74
N SER A 6 -3.37 8.77 -4.43
CA SER A 6 -2.36 9.20 -3.48
C SER A 6 -2.72 8.73 -2.08
N ALA A 7 -1.71 8.34 -1.31
CA ALA A 7 -1.81 8.20 0.14
C ALA A 7 -0.59 8.90 0.77
N VAL A 8 -0.83 9.79 1.73
CA VAL A 8 0.23 10.52 2.45
C VAL A 8 -0.11 10.54 3.93
N GLY A 9 0.87 10.23 4.78
CA GLY A 9 0.68 10.16 6.23
C GLY A 9 1.77 9.35 6.92
N SER A 10 1.44 8.77 8.07
CA SER A 10 2.33 7.85 8.78
C SER A 10 1.58 6.62 9.31
N VAL A 11 2.31 5.51 9.43
CA VAL A 11 1.84 4.27 10.05
C VAL A 11 2.75 3.87 11.22
N GLU A 12 2.18 3.25 12.24
CA GLU A 12 2.91 2.66 13.38
C GLU A 12 3.36 1.23 13.09
N CYS A 13 2.70 0.59 12.13
CA CYS A 13 2.98 -0.76 11.70
C CYS A 13 2.88 -0.84 10.18
N ALA A 14 3.96 -1.28 9.53
CA ALA A 14 3.97 -1.61 8.11
C ALA A 14 4.12 -3.12 7.94
N ALA A 15 3.09 -3.78 7.39
CA ALA A 15 3.10 -5.20 7.06
C ALA A 15 3.11 -5.39 5.54
N PHE A 16 4.12 -6.09 5.01
CA PHE A 16 4.28 -6.26 3.57
C PHE A 16 4.93 -7.59 3.18
N ARG A 17 4.69 -8.01 1.94
CA ARG A 17 5.38 -9.12 1.30
C ARG A 17 6.36 -8.59 0.27
N PHE A 18 7.59 -9.09 0.34
CA PHE A 18 8.65 -8.79 -0.61
C PHE A 18 8.66 -9.80 -1.76
N GLY A 19 8.60 -9.33 -3.00
CA GLY A 19 8.64 -10.19 -4.19
C GLY A 19 7.59 -11.32 -4.14
N ALA A 20 8.06 -12.55 -4.24
CA ALA A 20 7.23 -13.76 -4.18
C ALA A 20 7.07 -14.35 -2.75
N ALA A 21 7.51 -13.64 -1.71
CA ALA A 21 7.45 -14.13 -0.34
C ALA A 21 6.01 -14.43 0.11
N GLU A 22 5.82 -15.61 0.70
CA GLU A 22 4.52 -16.04 1.24
C GLU A 22 4.21 -15.39 2.60
N VAL A 23 5.27 -15.08 3.36
CA VAL A 23 5.19 -14.48 4.69
C VAL A 23 5.34 -12.97 4.59
N ALA A 24 4.54 -12.24 5.37
CA ALA A 24 4.68 -10.80 5.50
C ALA A 24 5.77 -10.47 6.52
N ALA A 25 6.66 -9.55 6.16
CA ALA A 25 7.51 -8.86 7.11
C ALA A 25 6.71 -7.73 7.79
N VAL A 26 7.01 -7.49 9.05
CA VAL A 26 6.37 -6.47 9.88
C VAL A 26 7.46 -5.55 10.42
N ILE A 27 7.35 -4.25 10.13
CA ILE A 27 8.16 -3.21 10.75
C ILE A 27 7.27 -2.44 11.72
N LEU A 28 7.74 -2.28 12.95
CA LEU A 28 7.09 -1.49 14.00
C LEU A 28 7.85 -0.19 14.21
N GLY A 29 7.10 0.89 14.42
CA GLY A 29 7.62 2.23 14.60
C GLY A 29 6.93 3.22 13.68
N ARG A 30 7.23 4.51 13.86
CA ARG A 30 6.73 5.54 12.95
C ARG A 30 7.39 5.40 11.59
N ILE A 31 6.57 5.19 10.57
CA ILE A 31 7.00 4.99 9.19
C ILE A 31 6.19 5.97 8.33
N ASP A 32 6.89 6.80 7.57
CA ASP A 32 6.26 7.78 6.72
C ASP A 32 5.78 7.12 5.43
N VAL A 33 4.62 7.57 4.97
CA VAL A 33 3.91 7.06 3.80
C VAL A 33 4.14 8.04 2.64
N PRO A 34 5.10 7.75 1.73
CA PRO A 34 5.38 8.62 0.60
C PRO A 34 4.24 8.60 -0.44
N PRO A 35 4.12 9.67 -1.26
CA PRO A 35 2.95 9.92 -2.12
C PRO A 35 2.74 8.94 -3.29
N PHE A 36 3.62 7.96 -3.52
CA PHE A 36 3.58 7.07 -4.69
C PHE A 36 2.84 5.74 -4.46
N TRP A 37 1.73 5.77 -3.71
CA TRP A 37 0.90 4.57 -3.50
C TRP A 37 0.10 4.22 -4.75
N PHE A 38 0.50 3.14 -5.43
CA PHE A 38 -0.33 2.51 -6.46
C PHE A 38 -1.15 1.38 -5.85
N ALA A 39 -2.49 1.55 -5.84
CA ALA A 39 -3.38 0.52 -5.34
C ALA A 39 -4.63 0.34 -6.19
N CYS A 40 -4.96 -0.92 -6.50
CA CYS A 40 -6.27 -1.30 -6.98
C CYS A 40 -7.06 -1.97 -5.84
N PHE A 41 -8.06 -1.27 -5.28
CA PHE A 41 -8.87 -1.78 -4.15
C PHE A 41 -9.68 -3.01 -4.51
N ARG A 42 -10.19 -3.09 -5.74
CA ARG A 42 -11.05 -4.21 -6.19
C ARG A 42 -10.33 -5.56 -6.13
N TRP A 43 -8.99 -5.57 -6.13
CA TRP A 43 -8.21 -6.81 -6.12
C TRP A 43 -7.32 -7.02 -4.90
N ARG A 44 -7.44 -6.15 -3.87
CA ARG A 44 -6.55 -6.22 -2.69
C ARG A 44 -5.06 -6.25 -3.10
N VAL A 45 -4.74 -5.54 -4.18
CA VAL A 45 -3.36 -5.33 -4.63
C VAL A 45 -3.06 -3.88 -4.34
N LEU A 46 -2.45 -3.66 -3.17
CA LEU A 46 -1.91 -2.37 -2.78
C LEU A 46 -0.40 -2.55 -2.69
N THR A 47 0.33 -1.82 -3.53
CA THR A 47 1.78 -1.72 -3.41
C THR A 47 2.08 -0.38 -2.78
N ALA A 48 2.78 -0.41 -1.65
CA ALA A 48 3.13 0.78 -0.90
C ALA A 48 4.65 0.90 -0.86
N GLY A 49 5.13 2.13 -1.01
CA GLY A 49 6.41 2.54 -0.46
C GLY A 49 6.20 3.02 0.97
N PHE A 50 7.22 2.82 1.79
CA PHE A 50 7.30 3.26 3.17
C PHE A 50 8.70 3.81 3.39
N SER A 51 8.81 4.99 3.98
CA SER A 51 10.09 5.60 4.34
C SER A 51 10.31 5.43 5.84
N ASP A 52 11.47 4.92 6.23
CA ASP A 52 11.87 4.93 7.64
C ASP A 52 12.39 6.32 8.06
N ASN A 53 12.84 6.43 9.30
CA ASN A 53 13.38 7.66 9.87
C ASN A 53 14.78 8.05 9.35
N LYS A 54 15.34 7.27 8.43
CA LYS A 54 16.60 7.56 7.72
C LYS A 54 16.36 7.90 6.25
N ASP A 55 15.09 8.12 5.87
CA ASP A 55 14.65 8.31 4.49
C ASP A 55 14.92 7.09 3.58
N GLU A 56 15.15 5.90 4.16
CA GLU A 56 15.28 4.67 3.38
C GLU A 56 13.89 4.15 2.98
N VAL A 57 13.69 4.02 1.66
CA VAL A 57 12.41 3.59 1.11
C VAL A 57 12.38 2.07 0.96
N THR A 58 11.46 1.44 1.67
CA THR A 58 11.10 0.04 1.49
C THR A 58 9.82 -0.07 0.66
N THR A 59 9.83 -0.88 -0.39
CA THR A 59 8.64 -1.13 -1.21
C THR A 59 8.19 -2.58 -1.10
N GLY A 60 6.88 -2.79 -1.13
CA GLY A 60 6.32 -4.14 -1.06
C GLY A 60 4.82 -4.17 -1.27
N ARG A 61 4.30 -5.39 -1.45
CA ARG A 61 2.86 -5.61 -1.46
C ARG A 61 2.34 -5.53 -0.04
N ARG A 62 1.42 -4.60 0.22
CA ARG A 62 0.76 -4.45 1.52
C ARG A 62 0.06 -5.76 1.91
N SER A 63 0.29 -6.17 3.15
CA SER A 63 -0.45 -7.25 3.81
C SER A 63 -1.48 -6.67 4.79
N ALA A 64 -2.37 -7.51 5.30
CA ALA A 64 -3.22 -7.09 6.43
C ALA A 64 -2.33 -6.82 7.65
N GLY A 65 -2.69 -5.84 8.48
CA GLY A 65 -1.95 -5.51 9.71
C GLY A 65 -1.29 -4.13 9.74
N CYS A 66 -1.33 -3.35 8.66
CA CYS A 66 -0.88 -1.95 8.72
C CYS A 66 -1.81 -1.10 9.60
N THR A 67 -1.25 -0.39 10.59
CA THR A 67 -2.00 0.51 11.50
C THR A 67 -1.54 1.95 11.28
N VAL A 68 -2.51 2.86 11.15
CA VAL A 68 -2.24 4.30 11.02
C VAL A 68 -1.73 4.84 12.36
N ASP A 69 -0.68 5.66 12.32
CA ASP A 69 -0.11 6.34 13.48
C ASP A 69 -0.99 7.55 13.86
N THR A 70 -0.83 8.65 13.14
CA THR A 70 -1.53 9.90 13.45
C THR A 70 -2.60 10.22 12.41
N SER A 71 -2.26 10.13 11.13
CA SER A 71 -3.20 10.34 10.02
C SER A 71 -2.69 9.69 8.74
N CYS A 72 -3.62 9.30 7.86
CA CYS A 72 -3.32 8.84 6.52
C CYS A 72 -4.40 9.40 5.59
N GLY A 73 -4.05 10.44 4.84
CA GLY A 73 -4.91 11.01 3.82
C GLY A 73 -4.91 10.10 2.61
N ILE A 74 -6.07 9.55 2.24
CA ILE A 74 -6.21 8.65 1.10
C ILE A 74 -7.11 9.32 0.06
N LEU A 75 -6.57 9.55 -1.13
CA LEU A 75 -7.33 10.00 -2.29
C LEU A 75 -7.65 8.82 -3.18
N ASN A 76 -8.95 8.53 -3.30
CA ASN A 76 -9.48 7.47 -4.13
C ASN A 76 -10.09 8.06 -5.41
N GLN A 77 -9.76 7.52 -6.57
CA GLN A 77 -10.42 7.83 -7.83
C GLN A 77 -11.32 6.69 -8.25
N GLU A 78 -12.60 7.00 -8.41
CA GLU A 78 -13.58 6.07 -8.94
C GLU A 78 -13.64 6.12 -10.47
N PHE A 79 -13.47 4.97 -11.12
CA PHE A 79 -13.77 4.79 -12.53
C PHE A 79 -15.21 4.29 -12.67
N GLU A 80 -16.05 5.04 -13.37
CA GLU A 80 -17.46 4.70 -13.61
C GLU A 80 -17.68 3.88 -14.89
N ARG A 81 -16.75 3.96 -15.85
CA ARG A 81 -16.90 3.41 -17.20
C ARG A 81 -15.86 2.34 -17.57
N ILE A 82 -15.03 1.92 -16.62
CA ILE A 82 -14.00 0.91 -16.84
C ILE A 82 -14.30 -0.27 -15.91
N GLU A 83 -14.31 -1.48 -16.47
CA GLU A 83 -14.38 -2.70 -15.68
C GLU A 83 -13.03 -3.42 -15.70
N LEU A 84 -12.54 -3.78 -14.52
CA LEU A 84 -11.26 -4.43 -14.33
C LEU A 84 -11.49 -5.91 -14.00
N TYR A 85 -10.91 -6.81 -14.80
CA TYR A 85 -10.90 -8.28 -14.57
C TYR A 85 -9.49 -8.84 -14.28
N ARG A 86 -9.41 -9.85 -13.40
CA ARG A 86 -8.15 -10.58 -13.12
C ARG A 86 -8.10 -11.82 -14.02
N THR A 87 -7.19 -11.82 -14.97
CA THR A 87 -6.92 -13.00 -15.81
C THR A 87 -5.76 -13.80 -15.21
N ARG A 88 -5.90 -15.13 -15.12
CA ARG A 88 -4.75 -16.01 -14.87
C ARG A 88 -3.98 -16.15 -16.18
N MET A 89 -2.74 -15.67 -16.22
CA MET A 89 -1.84 -16.02 -17.31
C MET A 89 -1.26 -17.40 -17.01
N ARG A 90 -1.29 -18.29 -18.01
CA ARG A 90 -0.66 -19.62 -17.96
C ARG A 90 0.79 -19.51 -18.41
#